data_AF-A0A1H3HNZ3-F1
#
_entry.id   AF-A0A1H3HNZ3-F1
#
_cell.length_a   1.000
_cell.length_b   1.000
_cell.length_c   1.000
_cell.angle_alpha   90.00
_cell.angle_beta   90.00
_cell.angle_gamma   90.00
#
_symmetry.space_group_name_H-M   'P 1'
#
loop_
_entity.id
_entity.type
_entity.pdbx_description
1 polymer ?
#
loop_
_entity_poly.entity_id
_entity_poly.type
_entity_poly.pdbx_seq_one_letter_code
_entity_poly.pdbx_strand_id
1 'polypeptide(L)'
;MKNAIRRVIILFIFAIAPLCGYAQTTPGGAADSATERRLIQQASADICQQLKLENQKNPLARLSQTEAEQLFGRLFLQAATRNAELAALLTSIGERRARAEGEQLGRRVGLLLMQECPMGQQLFMRLGGEQLNQQLGLRPEETKLLQPLAAAMCRDLSPRVTEMQQLAPAQRMALVTQALGSTMKPRAKQLNKFYGTSVFLDGEIEKLGSKIFALMAPQCPEVLILFADFDKVDQ
;
A
#
# COMPACT_ATOMS: atom_id res chain seq x y z
N MET A 1 -4.51 17.63 28.49
CA MET A 1 -4.71 17.51 27.02
C MET A 1 -3.47 17.00 26.29
N LYS A 2 -2.29 17.66 26.34
CA LYS A 2 -1.06 17.18 25.66
C LYS A 2 -0.62 15.76 26.02
N ASN A 3 -0.80 15.32 27.26
CA ASN A 3 -0.32 14.00 27.73
C ASN A 3 -1.25 12.83 27.38
N ALA A 4 -2.55 13.07 27.12
CA ALA A 4 -3.49 12.03 26.68
C ALA A 4 -3.31 11.71 25.20
N ILE A 5 -3.16 12.76 24.37
CA ILE A 5 -2.84 12.65 22.94
C ILE A 5 -1.52 11.89 22.76
N ARG A 6 -0.48 12.21 23.56
CA ARG A 6 0.83 11.56 23.49
C ARG A 6 0.83 10.07 23.89
N ARG A 7 -0.11 9.62 24.72
CA ARG A 7 -0.23 8.21 25.15
C ARG A 7 -0.98 7.35 24.15
N VAL A 8 -2.01 7.89 23.50
CA VAL A 8 -2.65 7.25 22.34
C VAL A 8 -1.66 7.08 21.18
N ILE A 9 -0.74 8.03 21.00
CA ILE A 9 0.31 8.03 19.96
C ILE A 9 1.37 6.93 20.15
N ILE A 10 1.70 6.55 21.39
CA ILE A 10 2.71 5.50 21.63
C ILE A 10 2.12 4.08 21.44
N LEU A 11 0.81 3.94 21.59
CA LEU A 11 0.10 2.67 21.32
C LEU A 11 -0.08 2.36 19.83
N PHE A 12 0.17 3.33 18.94
CA PHE A 12 0.17 3.15 17.48
C PHE A 12 1.35 2.32 16.96
N ILE A 13 2.40 2.10 17.78
CA ILE A 13 3.67 1.50 17.34
C ILE A 13 3.84 0.03 17.79
N PHE A 14 2.96 -0.50 18.66
CA PHE A 14 3.17 -1.85 19.20
C PHE A 14 2.04 -2.82 18.90
N ALA A 15 2.30 -3.72 17.93
CA ALA A 15 1.86 -5.13 17.84
C ALA A 15 1.17 -5.46 16.51
N ILE A 16 2.00 -5.88 15.56
CA ILE A 16 1.61 -6.78 14.48
C ILE A 16 1.46 -8.16 15.16
N ALA A 17 0.23 -8.61 15.33
CA ALA A 17 -0.14 -9.98 15.66
C ALA A 17 -1.12 -10.50 14.59
N PRO A 18 -1.09 -11.80 14.28
CA PRO A 18 -1.57 -12.34 13.02
C PRO A 18 -3.09 -12.31 12.91
N LEU A 19 -3.54 -12.05 11.68
CA LEU A 19 -4.90 -12.19 11.17
C LEU A 19 -5.54 -13.51 11.63
N CYS A 20 -6.42 -13.50 12.62
CA CYS A 20 -7.52 -14.44 12.82
C CYS A 20 -8.37 -13.97 14.00
N GLY A 21 -9.46 -13.27 13.69
CA GLY A 21 -10.42 -12.85 14.71
C GLY A 21 -11.59 -12.15 14.04
N TYR A 22 -12.63 -12.91 13.71
CA TYR A 22 -13.91 -12.39 13.30
C TYR A 22 -14.49 -11.51 14.42
N ALA A 23 -14.43 -10.19 14.25
CA ALA A 23 -15.16 -9.25 15.09
C ALA A 23 -16.33 -8.69 14.27
N GLN A 24 -17.55 -8.98 14.72
CA GLN A 24 -18.80 -8.49 14.15
C GLN A 24 -18.84 -6.96 14.25
N THR A 25 -18.88 -6.27 13.12
CA THR A 25 -19.14 -4.83 13.05
C THR A 25 -20.65 -4.60 13.13
N THR A 26 -21.08 -3.87 14.17
CA THR A 26 -22.45 -3.39 14.30
C THR A 26 -22.62 -2.23 13.30
N PRO A 27 -23.66 -2.18 12.46
CA PRO A 27 -23.78 -1.16 11.42
C PRO A 27 -24.09 0.20 12.04
N GLY A 28 -23.08 1.08 12.10
CA GLY A 28 -23.23 2.51 12.39
C GLY A 28 -24.00 3.20 11.26
N GLY A 29 -24.94 4.08 11.61
CA GLY A 29 -25.94 4.65 10.71
C GLY A 29 -25.35 5.40 9.51
N ALA A 30 -26.03 5.29 8.37
CA ALA A 30 -25.62 5.83 7.08
C ALA A 30 -25.31 7.35 7.06
N ALA A 31 -25.79 8.13 8.02
CA ALA A 31 -25.49 9.57 8.14
C ALA A 31 -24.06 9.87 8.65
N ASP A 32 -23.46 8.98 9.46
CA ASP A 32 -22.07 9.13 9.93
C ASP A 32 -21.06 8.90 8.79
N SER A 33 -21.43 8.10 7.79
CA SER A 33 -20.54 7.72 6.68
C SER A 33 -20.17 8.88 5.74
N ALA A 34 -21.10 9.82 5.49
CA ALA A 34 -20.86 10.93 4.56
C ALA A 34 -19.93 11.99 5.17
N THR A 35 -20.14 12.29 6.45
CA THR A 35 -19.27 13.19 7.21
C THR A 35 -17.88 12.58 7.36
N GLU A 36 -17.79 11.30 7.74
CA GLU A 36 -16.51 10.60 7.86
C GLU A 36 -15.77 10.57 6.52
N ARG A 37 -16.45 10.25 5.42
CA ARG A 37 -15.86 10.24 4.07
C ARG A 37 -15.32 11.62 3.67
N ARG A 38 -16.07 12.69 3.97
CA ARG A 38 -15.60 14.07 3.74
C ARG A 38 -14.34 14.38 4.55
N LEU A 39 -14.30 13.94 5.82
CA LEU A 39 -13.13 14.14 6.68
C LEU A 39 -11.91 13.37 6.16
N ILE A 40 -12.10 12.13 5.71
CA ILE A 40 -11.05 11.33 5.08
C ILE A 40 -10.51 12.05 3.84
N GLN A 41 -11.38 12.55 2.95
CA GLN A 41 -10.98 13.31 1.75
C GLN A 41 -10.18 14.56 2.10
N GLN A 42 -10.65 15.34 3.08
CA GLN A 42 -9.95 16.56 3.52
C GLN A 42 -8.57 16.23 4.13
N ALA A 43 -8.49 15.18 4.96
CA ALA A 43 -7.25 14.73 5.56
C ALA A 43 -6.26 14.26 4.49
N SER A 44 -6.71 13.41 3.56
CA SER A 44 -5.88 12.91 2.47
C SER A 44 -5.38 14.04 1.56
N ALA A 45 -6.21 15.04 1.27
CA ALA A 45 -5.80 16.20 0.48
C ALA A 45 -4.70 17.03 1.18
N ASP A 46 -4.86 17.34 2.47
CA ASP A 46 -3.85 18.08 3.24
C ASP A 46 -2.55 17.27 3.35
N ILE A 47 -2.65 15.98 3.70
CA ILE A 47 -1.47 15.09 3.79
C ILE A 47 -0.76 15.00 2.43
N CYS A 48 -1.49 14.90 1.32
CA CYS A 48 -0.88 14.87 -0.01
C CYS A 48 -0.10 16.14 -0.32
N GLN A 49 -0.66 17.30 0.02
CA GLN A 49 0.03 18.59 -0.13
C GLN A 49 1.29 18.65 0.74
N GLN A 50 1.22 18.18 1.99
CA GLN A 50 2.40 18.14 2.86
C GLN A 50 3.45 17.15 2.35
N LEU A 51 3.06 15.97 1.85
CA LEU A 51 3.98 14.99 1.28
C LEU A 51 4.74 15.57 0.08
N LYS A 52 4.10 16.39 -0.75
CA LYS A 52 4.78 17.09 -1.84
C LYS A 52 5.88 18.02 -1.33
N LEU A 53 5.62 18.76 -0.26
CA LEU A 53 6.61 19.65 0.37
C LEU A 53 7.73 18.87 1.04
N GLU A 54 7.41 17.76 1.72
CA GLU A 54 8.40 16.90 2.38
C GLU A 54 9.30 16.21 1.35
N ASN A 55 8.74 15.74 0.23
CA ASN A 55 9.50 15.14 -0.87
C ASN A 55 10.53 16.10 -1.49
N GLN A 56 10.24 17.41 -1.51
CA GLN A 56 11.19 18.43 -1.98
C GLN A 56 12.38 18.61 -1.03
N LYS A 57 12.18 18.39 0.28
CA LYS A 57 13.23 18.51 1.30
C LYS A 57 14.09 17.24 1.36
N ASN A 58 13.42 16.09 1.40
CA ASN A 58 14.05 14.78 1.40
C ASN A 58 13.20 13.84 0.53
N PRO A 59 13.75 13.33 -0.59
CA PRO A 59 12.99 12.44 -1.47
C PRO A 59 12.37 11.27 -0.71
N LEU A 60 11.06 11.08 -0.81
CA LEU A 60 10.32 10.03 -0.08
C LEU A 60 10.86 8.63 -0.39
N ALA A 61 11.42 8.43 -1.60
CA ALA A 61 12.08 7.20 -2.01
C ALA A 61 13.30 6.82 -1.14
N ARG A 62 13.89 7.77 -0.40
CA ARG A 62 15.07 7.55 0.44
C ARG A 62 14.74 7.21 1.88
N LEU A 63 13.47 7.31 2.27
CA LEU A 63 13.05 6.98 3.62
C LEU A 63 13.16 5.47 3.85
N SER A 64 13.66 5.11 5.03
CA SER A 64 13.43 3.79 5.62
C SER A 64 11.96 3.60 5.99
N GLN A 65 11.52 2.35 6.18
CA GLN A 65 10.16 2.08 6.67
C GLN A 65 9.82 2.89 7.93
N THR A 66 10.68 2.87 8.94
CA THR A 66 10.44 3.60 10.20
C THR A 66 10.29 5.11 9.98
N GLU A 67 11.12 5.71 9.11
CA GLU A 67 11.02 7.14 8.79
C GLU A 67 9.74 7.46 8.02
N ALA A 68 9.31 6.59 7.10
CA ALA A 68 8.07 6.73 6.35
C ALA A 68 6.83 6.60 7.26
N GLU A 69 6.82 5.67 8.22
CA GLU A 69 5.76 5.51 9.22
C GLU A 69 5.67 6.74 10.13
N GLN A 70 6.82 7.21 10.63
CA GLN A 70 6.90 8.43 11.46
C GLN A 70 6.45 9.68 10.69
N LEU A 71 6.85 9.79 9.42
CA LEU A 71 6.42 10.88 8.56
C LEU A 71 4.89 10.85 8.39
N PHE A 72 4.32 9.70 8.03
CA PHE A 72 2.87 9.57 7.87
C PHE A 72 2.11 9.92 9.15
N GLY A 73 2.51 9.33 10.29
CA GLY A 73 1.87 9.62 11.58
C GLY A 73 1.95 11.10 11.97
N ARG A 74 3.09 11.76 11.70
CA ARG A 74 3.26 13.20 11.92
C ARG A 74 2.34 14.02 11.03
N LEU A 75 2.25 13.72 9.74
CA LEU A 75 1.39 14.44 8.80
C LEU A 75 -0.10 14.25 9.12
N PHE A 76 -0.49 13.03 9.51
CA PHE A 76 -1.85 12.74 9.94
C PHE A 76 -2.24 13.54 11.19
N LEU A 77 -1.35 13.59 12.19
CA LEU A 77 -1.55 14.42 13.38
C LEU A 77 -1.64 15.92 13.03
N GLN A 78 -0.81 16.40 12.10
CA GLN A 78 -0.88 17.79 11.64
C GLN A 78 -2.23 18.09 10.96
N ALA A 79 -2.70 17.20 10.09
CA ALA A 79 -4.01 17.32 9.47
C ALA A 79 -5.14 17.37 10.52
N ALA A 80 -5.07 16.50 11.54
CA ALA A 80 -6.01 16.54 12.66
C ALA A 80 -5.95 17.85 13.45
N THR A 81 -4.76 18.41 13.71
CA THR A 81 -4.66 19.70 14.40
C THR A 81 -5.21 20.89 13.61
N ARG A 82 -5.26 20.78 12.28
CA ARG A 82 -5.79 21.82 11.38
C ARG A 82 -7.27 21.65 11.07
N ASN A 83 -7.84 20.49 11.37
CA ASN A 83 -9.24 20.15 11.14
C ASN A 83 -9.93 19.78 12.46
N ALA A 84 -10.72 20.73 13.00
CA ALA A 84 -11.38 20.56 14.28
C ALA A 84 -12.36 19.37 14.31
N GLU A 85 -13.01 19.05 13.18
CA GLU A 85 -13.92 17.91 13.06
C GLU A 85 -13.15 16.59 13.09
N LEU A 86 -11.99 16.51 12.42
CA LEU A 86 -11.11 15.35 12.49
C LEU A 86 -10.52 15.17 13.90
N ALA A 87 -10.13 16.26 14.56
CA ALA A 87 -9.69 16.22 15.96
C ALA A 87 -10.80 15.76 16.90
N ALA A 88 -12.04 16.22 16.68
CA ALA A 88 -13.21 15.81 17.45
C ALA A 88 -13.50 14.31 17.23
N LEU A 89 -13.45 13.83 15.99
CA LEU A 89 -13.60 12.41 15.65
C LEU A 89 -12.53 11.55 16.37
N LEU A 90 -11.26 11.94 16.29
CA LEU A 90 -10.18 11.22 16.99
C LEU A 90 -10.36 11.22 18.51
N THR A 91 -10.95 12.29 19.06
CA THR A 91 -11.24 12.38 20.49
C THR A 91 -12.46 11.53 20.88
N SER A 92 -13.49 11.45 20.02
CA SER A 92 -14.72 10.69 20.29
C SER A 92 -14.52 9.17 20.23
N ILE A 93 -13.51 8.70 19.48
CA ILE A 93 -13.10 7.28 19.48
C ILE A 93 -12.70 6.84 20.91
N GLY A 94 -11.98 7.71 21.64
CA GLY A 94 -11.55 7.46 23.02
C GLY A 94 -10.47 6.38 23.17
N GLU A 95 -9.80 6.30 24.33
CA GLU A 95 -8.59 5.47 24.52
C GLU A 95 -8.80 3.96 24.27
N ARG A 96 -9.99 3.42 24.55
CA ARG A 96 -10.27 1.98 24.41
C ARG A 96 -10.46 1.54 22.95
N ARG A 97 -10.94 2.44 22.08
CA ARG A 97 -11.20 2.15 20.65
C ARG A 97 -10.21 2.83 19.73
N ALA A 98 -9.35 3.71 20.27
CA ALA A 98 -8.34 4.47 19.53
C ALA A 98 -7.46 3.60 18.66
N ARG A 99 -7.18 2.37 19.12
CA ARG A 99 -6.41 1.42 18.33
C ARG A 99 -7.19 0.92 17.12
N ALA A 100 -8.31 0.24 17.31
CA ALA A 100 -9.06 -0.37 16.20
C ALA A 100 -9.66 0.66 15.23
N GLU A 101 -10.40 1.65 15.75
CA GLU A 101 -11.06 2.66 14.92
C GLU A 101 -10.05 3.66 14.34
N GLY A 102 -8.98 4.00 15.08
CA GLY A 102 -7.90 4.85 14.57
C GLY A 102 -7.05 4.17 13.50
N GLU A 103 -6.77 2.87 13.64
CA GLU A 103 -6.13 2.08 12.58
C GLU A 103 -7.01 2.00 11.32
N GLN A 104 -8.33 1.81 11.47
CA GLN A 104 -9.26 1.78 10.35
C GLN A 104 -9.31 3.14 9.62
N LEU A 105 -9.41 4.25 10.36
CA LEU A 105 -9.38 5.59 9.79
C LEU A 105 -8.05 5.88 9.07
N GLY A 106 -6.93 5.51 9.70
CA GLY A 106 -5.60 5.64 9.11
C GLY A 106 -5.45 4.83 7.81
N ARG A 107 -6.00 3.62 7.77
CA ARG A 107 -6.05 2.78 6.55
C ARG A 107 -6.87 3.45 5.45
N ARG A 108 -8.07 3.96 5.75
CA ARG A 108 -8.92 4.66 4.78
C ARG A 108 -8.22 5.87 4.16
N VAL A 109 -7.59 6.70 5.01
CA VAL A 109 -6.80 7.85 4.55
C VAL A 109 -5.59 7.41 3.71
N GLY A 110 -4.87 6.37 4.14
CA GLY A 110 -3.73 5.83 3.42
C GLY A 110 -4.09 5.29 2.04
N LEU A 111 -5.23 4.63 1.91
CA LEU A 111 -5.72 4.09 0.64
C LEU A 111 -6.14 5.21 -0.31
N LEU A 112 -6.86 6.22 0.18
CA LEU A 112 -7.21 7.37 -0.63
C LEU A 112 -5.95 8.13 -1.09
N LEU A 113 -4.92 8.22 -0.23
CA LEU A 113 -3.60 8.74 -0.60
C LEU A 113 -2.91 7.89 -1.67
N MET A 114 -3.01 6.56 -1.62
CA MET A 114 -2.47 5.71 -2.67
C MET A 114 -3.17 5.95 -4.02
N GLN A 115 -4.48 6.18 -4.01
CA GLN A 115 -5.26 6.37 -5.24
C GLN A 115 -5.09 7.77 -5.86
N GLU A 116 -5.17 8.81 -5.04
CA GLU A 116 -5.31 10.18 -5.53
C GLU A 116 -4.02 11.01 -5.42
N CYS A 117 -3.02 10.53 -4.65
CA CYS A 117 -1.79 11.26 -4.40
C CYS A 117 -0.56 10.52 -4.90
N PRO A 118 0.12 10.99 -5.97
CA PRO A 118 1.37 10.36 -6.45
C PRO A 118 2.46 10.22 -5.38
N MET A 119 2.56 11.20 -4.47
CA MET A 119 3.51 11.14 -3.35
C MET A 119 3.06 10.15 -2.26
N GLY A 120 1.75 10.05 -2.02
CA GLY A 120 1.16 9.06 -1.12
C GLY A 120 1.40 7.65 -1.63
N GLN A 121 1.10 7.39 -2.90
CA GLN A 121 1.43 6.16 -3.60
C GLN A 121 2.89 5.77 -3.42
N GLN A 122 3.83 6.69 -3.67
CA GLN A 122 5.26 6.42 -3.51
C GLN A 122 5.62 6.05 -2.06
N LEU A 123 5.08 6.77 -1.07
CA LEU A 123 5.31 6.50 0.34
C LEU A 123 4.77 5.12 0.74
N PHE A 124 3.52 4.80 0.39
CA PHE A 124 2.87 3.57 0.80
C PHE A 124 3.39 2.34 0.05
N MET A 125 3.80 2.47 -1.20
CA MET A 125 4.47 1.38 -1.92
C MET A 125 5.85 1.08 -1.32
N ARG A 126 6.53 2.06 -0.73
CA ARG A 126 7.75 1.84 0.04
C ARG A 126 7.47 1.08 1.34
N LEU A 127 6.47 1.53 2.09
CA LEU A 127 6.02 0.88 3.33
C LEU A 127 5.59 -0.57 3.09
N GLY A 128 4.76 -0.81 2.08
CA GLY A 128 4.32 -2.16 1.71
C GLY A 128 5.41 -3.00 1.06
N GLY A 129 6.29 -2.39 0.27
CA GLY A 129 7.35 -3.09 -0.47
C GLY A 129 8.42 -3.72 0.43
N GLU A 130 8.85 -3.04 1.49
CA GLU A 130 9.82 -3.62 2.43
C GLU A 130 9.23 -4.78 3.23
N GLN A 131 7.99 -4.64 3.71
CA GLN A 131 7.28 -5.72 4.40
C GLN A 131 7.04 -6.93 3.48
N LEU A 132 6.62 -6.67 2.24
CA LEU A 132 6.39 -7.73 1.25
C LEU A 132 7.70 -8.45 0.90
N ASN A 133 8.81 -7.71 0.76
CA ASN A 133 10.12 -8.31 0.52
C ASN A 133 10.57 -9.21 1.67
N GLN A 134 10.32 -8.81 2.93
CA GLN A 134 10.59 -9.63 4.11
C GLN A 134 9.71 -10.89 4.14
N GLN A 135 8.42 -10.77 3.84
CA GLN A 135 7.48 -11.90 3.81
C GLN A 135 7.79 -12.90 2.70
N LEU A 136 8.20 -12.42 1.52
CA LEU A 136 8.50 -13.27 0.36
C LEU A 136 9.90 -13.90 0.42
N GLY A 137 10.74 -13.51 1.38
CA GLY A 137 12.08 -14.07 1.56
C GLY A 137 12.99 -13.87 0.34
N LEU A 138 12.92 -12.70 -0.30
CA LEU A 138 13.73 -12.38 -1.49
C LEU A 138 15.23 -12.33 -1.15
N ARG A 139 15.98 -13.35 -1.55
CA ARG A 139 17.43 -13.39 -1.40
C ARG A 139 18.12 -12.45 -2.40
N PRO A 140 19.32 -11.91 -2.10
CA PRO A 140 20.05 -11.02 -3.01
C PRO A 140 20.26 -11.60 -4.41
N GLU A 141 20.52 -12.90 -4.53
CA GLU A 141 20.70 -13.60 -5.80
C GLU A 141 19.40 -13.69 -6.60
N GLU A 142 18.27 -13.90 -5.91
CA GLU A 142 16.94 -13.87 -6.50
C GLU A 142 16.62 -12.47 -7.01
N THR A 143 16.86 -11.44 -6.20
CA THR A 143 16.66 -10.05 -6.62
C THR A 143 17.46 -9.74 -7.88
N LYS A 144 18.73 -10.14 -7.96
CA LYS A 144 19.55 -9.93 -9.17
C LYS A 144 18.98 -10.63 -10.41
N LEU A 145 18.37 -11.80 -10.24
CA LEU A 145 17.74 -12.56 -11.32
C LEU A 145 16.39 -11.97 -11.75
N LEU A 146 15.57 -11.53 -10.78
CA LEU A 146 14.19 -11.11 -10.98
C LEU A 146 14.03 -9.61 -11.27
N GLN A 147 14.95 -8.75 -10.82
CA GLN A 147 14.91 -7.31 -11.06
C GLN A 147 14.74 -6.96 -12.55
N PRO A 148 15.45 -7.60 -13.49
CA PRO A 148 15.27 -7.31 -14.90
C PRO A 148 13.91 -7.77 -15.46
N LEU A 149 13.30 -8.82 -14.88
CA LEU A 149 11.94 -9.24 -15.22
C LEU A 149 10.93 -8.19 -14.76
N ALA A 150 11.05 -7.74 -13.51
CA ALA A 150 10.21 -6.67 -12.97
C ALA A 150 10.33 -5.38 -13.81
N ALA A 151 11.55 -4.97 -14.17
CA ALA A 151 11.78 -3.80 -15.01
C ALA A 151 11.20 -3.95 -16.43
N ALA A 152 11.24 -5.16 -17.00
CA ALA A 152 10.64 -5.44 -18.30
C ALA A 152 9.11 -5.43 -18.24
N MET A 153 8.52 -6.03 -17.19
CA MET A 153 7.08 -5.97 -16.95
C MET A 153 6.59 -4.54 -16.74
N CYS A 154 7.30 -3.73 -15.94
CA CYS A 154 6.96 -2.32 -15.77
C CYS A 154 6.99 -1.57 -17.11
N ARG A 155 8.00 -1.80 -17.93
CA ARG A 155 8.11 -1.16 -19.26
C ARG A 155 6.96 -1.54 -20.20
N ASP A 156 6.47 -2.77 -20.13
CA ASP A 156 5.37 -3.27 -20.95
C ASP A 156 4.00 -2.78 -20.44
N LEU A 157 3.81 -2.74 -19.13
CA LEU A 157 2.51 -2.46 -18.50
C LEU A 157 2.28 -0.98 -18.22
N SER A 158 3.30 -0.20 -17.82
CA SER A 158 3.13 1.22 -17.50
C SER A 158 2.48 2.05 -18.62
N PRO A 159 2.83 1.88 -19.92
CA PRO A 159 2.18 2.60 -21.01
C PRO A 159 0.69 2.25 -21.19
N ARG A 160 0.25 1.12 -20.63
CA ARG A 160 -1.10 0.56 -20.80
C ARG A 160 -1.98 0.78 -19.58
N VAL A 161 -1.50 1.46 -18.54
CA VAL A 161 -2.24 1.65 -17.28
C VAL A 161 -3.61 2.28 -17.51
N THR A 162 -3.70 3.33 -18.33
CA THR A 162 -4.98 3.99 -18.65
C THR A 162 -5.96 3.06 -19.37
N GLU A 163 -5.47 2.24 -20.30
CA GLU A 163 -6.28 1.21 -20.97
C GLU A 163 -6.76 0.17 -19.95
N MET A 164 -5.84 -0.36 -19.15
CA MET A 164 -6.10 -1.40 -18.16
C MET A 164 -7.13 -0.95 -17.09
N GLN A 165 -7.13 0.33 -16.69
CA GLN A 165 -8.12 0.87 -15.77
C GLN A 165 -9.57 0.70 -16.27
N GLN A 166 -9.78 0.73 -17.58
CA GLN A 166 -11.11 0.58 -18.19
C GLN A 166 -11.54 -0.89 -18.34
N LEU A 167 -10.62 -1.83 -18.11
CA LEU A 167 -10.89 -3.26 -18.24
C LEU A 167 -11.45 -3.87 -16.96
N ALA A 168 -12.21 -4.95 -17.11
CA ALA A 168 -12.63 -5.76 -15.97
C ALA A 168 -11.41 -6.47 -15.32
N PRO A 169 -11.46 -6.84 -14.02
CA PRO A 169 -10.33 -7.45 -13.32
C PRO A 169 -9.73 -8.67 -14.01
N ALA A 170 -10.56 -9.56 -14.56
CA ALA A 170 -10.11 -10.75 -15.29
C ALA A 170 -9.32 -10.39 -16.58
N GLN A 171 -9.73 -9.34 -17.28
CA GLN A 171 -9.05 -8.86 -18.49
C GLN A 171 -7.72 -8.18 -18.13
N ARG A 172 -7.68 -7.40 -17.03
CA ARG A 172 -6.41 -6.85 -16.50
C ARG A 172 -5.43 -7.95 -16.17
N MET A 173 -5.90 -9.01 -15.51
CA MET A 173 -5.07 -10.16 -15.14
C MET A 173 -4.54 -10.88 -16.37
N ALA A 174 -5.36 -11.06 -17.42
CA ALA A 174 -4.91 -11.66 -18.67
C ALA A 174 -3.74 -10.89 -19.31
N LEU A 175 -3.79 -9.55 -19.30
CA LEU A 175 -2.69 -8.71 -19.81
C LEU A 175 -1.40 -8.86 -18.98
N VAL A 176 -1.53 -8.90 -17.65
CA VAL A 176 -0.41 -9.18 -16.75
C VAL A 176 0.19 -10.56 -17.01
N THR A 177 -0.64 -11.60 -17.11
CA THR A 177 -0.18 -12.97 -17.36
C THR A 177 0.54 -13.07 -18.71
N GLN A 178 0.03 -12.36 -19.73
CA GLN A 178 0.69 -12.27 -21.03
C GLN A 178 2.06 -11.57 -20.93
N ALA A 179 2.13 -10.44 -20.23
CA ALA A 179 3.37 -9.69 -20.01
C ALA A 179 4.40 -10.50 -19.20
N LEU A 180 3.94 -11.24 -18.19
CA LEU A 180 4.77 -12.13 -17.39
C LEU A 180 5.34 -13.27 -18.26
N GLY A 181 4.48 -13.93 -19.05
CA GLY A 181 4.88 -15.00 -19.97
C GLY A 181 5.89 -14.54 -21.03
N SER A 182 5.65 -13.39 -21.67
CA SER A 182 6.54 -12.81 -22.67
C SER A 182 7.90 -12.42 -22.07
N THR A 183 7.90 -11.93 -20.83
CA THR A 183 9.09 -11.47 -20.10
C THR A 183 9.91 -12.63 -19.53
N MET A 184 9.26 -13.70 -19.07
CA MET A 184 9.93 -14.89 -18.52
C MET A 184 10.54 -15.78 -19.61
N LYS A 185 9.90 -15.89 -20.79
CA LYS A 185 10.33 -16.82 -21.86
C LYS A 185 11.80 -16.68 -22.26
N PRO A 186 12.36 -15.46 -22.48
CA PRO A 186 13.79 -15.29 -22.78
C PRO A 186 14.73 -15.72 -21.63
N ARG A 187 14.22 -15.74 -20.40
CA ARG A 187 14.98 -16.07 -19.18
C ARG A 187 14.67 -17.46 -18.63
N ALA A 188 13.87 -18.25 -19.33
CA ALA A 188 13.37 -19.52 -18.84
C ALA A 188 14.49 -20.48 -18.40
N LYS A 189 15.61 -20.53 -19.13
CA LYS A 189 16.78 -21.35 -18.76
C LYS A 189 17.43 -20.91 -17.45
N GLN A 190 17.54 -19.60 -17.21
CA GLN A 190 18.12 -19.07 -15.98
C GLN A 190 17.19 -19.29 -14.79
N LEU A 191 15.89 -19.05 -14.99
CA LEU A 191 14.86 -19.32 -13.99
C LEU A 191 14.82 -20.80 -13.61
N ASN A 192 14.87 -21.70 -14.60
CA ASN A 192 14.94 -23.15 -14.38
C ASN A 192 16.20 -23.55 -13.60
N LYS A 193 17.37 -23.00 -13.95
CA LYS A 193 18.62 -23.27 -13.20
C LYS A 193 18.53 -22.85 -11.74
N PHE A 194 17.80 -21.77 -11.44
CA PHE A 194 17.73 -21.20 -10.09
C PHE A 194 16.60 -21.82 -9.24
N TYR A 195 15.42 -22.01 -9.81
CA TYR A 195 14.22 -22.47 -9.12
C TYR A 195 13.83 -23.92 -9.41
N GLY A 196 14.53 -24.59 -10.33
CA GLY A 196 14.17 -25.92 -10.83
C GLY A 196 13.11 -25.88 -11.94
N THR A 197 12.86 -27.03 -12.55
CA THR A 197 11.88 -27.17 -13.66
C THR A 197 10.45 -26.97 -13.19
N SER A 198 10.18 -27.20 -11.92
CA SER A 198 8.86 -27.03 -11.29
C SER A 198 8.40 -25.59 -11.20
N VAL A 199 9.27 -24.60 -11.43
CA VAL A 199 8.92 -23.16 -11.35
C VAL A 199 7.83 -22.74 -12.35
N PHE A 200 7.62 -23.54 -13.40
CA PHE A 200 6.58 -23.31 -14.41
C PHE A 200 5.31 -24.15 -14.18
N LEU A 201 5.20 -24.83 -13.03
CA LEU A 201 3.98 -25.50 -12.60
C LEU A 201 3.07 -24.51 -11.84
N ASP A 202 1.77 -24.82 -11.84
CA ASP A 202 0.76 -24.05 -11.11
C ASP A 202 1.13 -23.96 -9.61
N GLY A 203 0.96 -22.78 -9.01
CA GLY A 203 1.33 -22.47 -7.62
C GLY A 203 2.78 -22.00 -7.42
N GLU A 204 3.77 -22.62 -8.06
CA GLU A 204 5.16 -22.12 -7.99
C GLU A 204 5.35 -20.87 -8.86
N ILE A 205 4.66 -20.82 -10.00
CA ILE A 205 4.63 -19.63 -10.85
C ILE A 205 3.94 -18.44 -10.15
N GLU A 206 2.98 -18.69 -9.26
CA GLU A 206 2.32 -17.64 -8.48
C GLU A 206 3.27 -17.04 -7.43
N LYS A 207 4.04 -17.87 -6.74
CA LYS A 207 5.08 -17.41 -5.80
C LYS A 207 6.15 -16.59 -6.51
N LEU A 208 6.61 -17.07 -7.67
CA LEU A 208 7.55 -16.33 -8.51
C LEU A 208 6.95 -15.00 -9.00
N GLY A 209 5.70 -15.02 -9.46
CA GLY A 209 4.94 -13.84 -9.86
C GLY A 209 4.87 -12.81 -8.73
N SER A 210 4.58 -13.26 -7.51
CA SER A 210 4.49 -12.40 -6.31
C SER A 210 5.82 -11.71 -6.00
N LYS A 211 6.94 -12.44 -6.14
CA LYS A 211 8.29 -11.86 -6.01
C LYS A 211 8.60 -10.84 -7.09
N ILE A 212 8.20 -11.10 -8.34
CA ILE A 212 8.38 -10.14 -9.43
C ILE A 212 7.53 -8.89 -9.18
N PHE A 213 6.28 -9.05 -8.77
CA PHE A 213 5.39 -7.95 -8.41
C PHE A 213 5.91 -7.09 -7.25
N ALA A 214 6.49 -7.71 -6.21
CA ALA A 214 7.14 -6.98 -5.13
C ALA A 214 8.29 -6.09 -5.63
N LEU A 215 9.08 -6.59 -6.60
CA LEU A 215 10.14 -5.82 -7.23
C LEU A 215 9.62 -4.77 -8.23
N MET A 216 8.40 -4.92 -8.76
CA MET A 216 7.74 -3.90 -9.59
C MET A 216 7.25 -2.71 -8.76
N ALA A 217 6.87 -2.91 -7.50
CA ALA A 217 6.29 -1.86 -6.64
C ALA A 217 7.07 -0.54 -6.61
N PRO A 218 8.40 -0.51 -6.42
CA PRO A 218 9.15 0.73 -6.46
C PRO A 218 9.39 1.30 -7.88
N GLN A 219 9.13 0.53 -8.94
CA GLN A 219 9.46 0.89 -10.33
C GLN A 219 8.25 1.39 -11.14
N CYS A 220 7.09 0.75 -10.96
CA CYS A 220 5.84 1.07 -11.65
C CYS A 220 4.63 0.88 -10.72
N PRO A 221 4.55 1.67 -9.63
CA PRO A 221 3.49 1.50 -8.63
C PRO A 221 2.09 1.67 -9.21
N GLU A 222 1.94 2.40 -10.31
CA GLU A 222 0.66 2.63 -11.00
C GLU A 222 0.05 1.35 -11.57
N VAL A 223 0.87 0.35 -11.92
CA VAL A 223 0.42 -0.96 -12.38
C VAL A 223 -0.17 -1.76 -11.22
N LEU A 224 0.45 -1.69 -10.04
CA LEU A 224 0.00 -2.44 -8.86
C LEU A 224 -1.34 -1.94 -8.31
N ILE A 225 -1.56 -0.62 -8.36
CA ILE A 225 -2.81 -0.01 -7.89
C ILE A 225 -4.03 -0.57 -8.64
N LEU A 226 -3.86 -1.02 -9.89
CA LEU A 226 -4.95 -1.62 -10.67
C LEU A 226 -5.52 -2.91 -10.07
N PHE A 227 -4.77 -3.52 -9.15
CA PHE A 227 -5.10 -4.78 -8.48
C PHE A 227 -5.28 -4.62 -6.98
N ALA A 228 -5.16 -3.40 -6.46
CA ALA A 228 -5.53 -3.11 -5.08
C ALA A 228 -7.06 -3.13 -4.98
N ASP A 229 -7.57 -4.02 -4.12
CA ASP A 229 -9.01 -4.17 -3.86
C ASP A 229 -9.42 -3.14 -2.82
N PHE A 230 -9.72 -1.93 -3.29
CA PHE A 230 -10.12 -0.82 -2.44
C PHE A 230 -11.59 -0.92 -2.00
N ASP A 231 -12.41 -1.72 -2.68
CA ASP A 231 -13.84 -1.90 -2.38
C ASP A 231 -14.07 -2.72 -1.10
N LYS A 232 -13.11 -3.57 -0.72
CA LYS A 232 -13.13 -4.33 0.55
C LYS A 232 -12.84 -3.51 1.80
N VAL A 233 -12.58 -2.21 1.67
CA VAL A 233 -12.15 -1.35 2.79
C VAL A 233 -13.36 -0.62 3.42
N ASP A 234 -14.41 -0.45 2.64
CA ASP A 234 -15.69 0.11 3.09
C ASP A 234 -16.62 -0.97 3.71
N GLN A 235 -16.22 -2.25 3.67
CA GLN A 235 -16.90 -3.40 4.31
C GLN A 235 -16.29 -3.72 5.68
#